data_AF-A0A1M4X1F5-F1
#
_entry.id   AF-A0A1M4X1F5-F1
#
_cell.length_a   1.000
_cell.length_b   1.000
_cell.length_c   1.000
_cell.angle_alpha   90.00
_cell.angle_beta   90.00
_cell.angle_gamma   90.00
#
_symmetry.space_group_name_H-M   'P 1'
#
loop_
_entity.id
_entity.type
_entity.pdbx_description
1 polymer ?
#
loop_
_entity_poly.entity_id
_entity_poly.type
_entity_poly.pdbx_seq_one_letter_code
_entity_poly.pdbx_strand_id
1 'polypeptide(L)'
;MNVYFSKLNSFFSSLNWDSIINIEKDNYIKFEKEFKSNEIRHLLDFDFNDIYIHFGNSLTIRFWPSRDPADSVYIDKTCNSLHRNDLEDKIDIYDDINIEVNINKTALLDLIFSGTDITSRFNCMLYSDEETFIEIVNKSTLDSIERNLLARDKKTIILILNDSIFIENEFMLVWGGDSLLELHDYIKQNYTHNIDIGKIDRTIRIRNENCHWIDATSWLIPQHITFDFSNTQFVFSPELKNVFLEKSMDIILSFISNYSNFNEGKKFNVINGQKKITIEYDSTATYSNEDIVSLFNLYQWAYKEETLDRLTILRNIITIFLCEQCNTTNYKALLINIHEIAESVYSNFEIYLKENVEYYFHERNKMKEMISNKSNELIKEVNLIIQTMNTNLLSTAGIILAAAVSYSSNKSINIIKLSIIIYIIYISVMGTINLFFYRRRYKVIKKDYDEHIEMYSKILIPRDIPKYSGGTMEESVKSFWIYWGVYAVSIIVLSFIGIYILCNIDKVKEAIKTL
;
A
#
# COMPACT_ATOMS: atom_id res chain seq x y z
N MET A 1 5.38 -37.53 22.31
CA MET A 1 5.97 -36.27 22.82
C MET A 1 6.19 -36.32 24.33
N ASN A 2 5.14 -36.59 25.13
CA ASN A 2 5.17 -36.73 26.61
C ASN A 2 6.30 -37.61 27.17
N VAL A 3 6.49 -38.80 26.59
CA VAL A 3 7.48 -39.76 27.11
C VAL A 3 8.92 -39.34 26.79
N TYR A 4 9.14 -38.73 25.62
CA TYR A 4 10.47 -38.29 25.20
C TYR A 4 11.01 -37.23 26.16
N PHE A 5 10.31 -36.10 26.29
CA PHE A 5 10.79 -34.97 27.10
C PHE A 5 10.87 -35.28 28.60
N SER A 6 9.91 -36.01 29.16
CA SER A 6 9.98 -36.45 30.55
C SER A 6 11.21 -37.33 30.81
N LYS A 7 11.59 -38.20 29.88
CA LYS A 7 12.77 -39.07 30.01
C LYS A 7 14.07 -38.30 29.84
N LEU A 8 14.12 -37.35 28.90
CA LEU A 8 15.27 -36.47 28.71
C LEU A 8 15.49 -35.59 29.96
N ASN A 9 14.43 -34.96 30.48
CA ASN A 9 14.50 -34.14 31.68
C ASN A 9 14.84 -34.98 32.93
N SER A 10 14.33 -36.21 33.03
CA SER A 10 14.75 -37.14 34.09
C SER A 10 16.24 -37.46 34.00
N PHE A 11 16.79 -37.65 32.80
CA PHE A 11 18.21 -37.87 32.60
C PHE A 11 19.05 -36.64 32.93
N PHE A 12 18.67 -35.46 32.43
CA PHE A 12 19.34 -34.21 32.76
C PHE A 12 19.26 -33.91 34.27
N SER A 13 18.09 -34.01 34.90
CA SER A 13 17.97 -33.81 36.36
C SER A 13 18.84 -34.76 37.19
N SER A 14 19.11 -35.98 36.70
CA SER A 14 19.97 -36.94 37.40
C SER A 14 21.45 -36.55 37.41
N LEU A 15 21.87 -35.60 36.58
CA LEU A 15 23.28 -35.30 36.30
C LEU A 15 23.72 -33.90 36.76
N ASN A 16 22.95 -33.22 37.61
CA ASN A 16 23.27 -31.92 38.22
C ASN A 16 24.05 -30.97 37.29
N TRP A 17 23.43 -30.65 36.15
CA TRP A 17 24.07 -30.02 35.00
C TRP A 17 24.25 -28.49 35.12
N ASP A 18 24.28 -27.91 36.31
CA ASP A 18 24.34 -26.45 36.54
C ASP A 18 25.59 -25.74 35.98
N SER A 19 26.52 -26.47 35.35
CA SER A 19 27.80 -25.96 34.83
C SER A 19 28.20 -26.63 33.50
N ILE A 20 27.32 -26.60 32.50
CA ILE A 20 27.58 -27.19 31.17
C ILE A 20 28.36 -26.23 30.27
N ILE A 21 29.27 -26.77 29.46
CA ILE A 21 29.68 -26.16 28.20
C ILE A 21 28.66 -26.56 27.13
N ASN A 22 27.71 -25.67 26.82
CA ASN A 22 26.72 -25.89 25.76
C ASN A 22 27.34 -25.45 24.43
N ILE A 23 27.56 -26.38 23.52
CA ILE A 23 28.02 -26.09 22.16
C ILE A 23 26.87 -26.39 21.22
N GLU A 24 26.12 -25.35 20.89
CA GLU A 24 25.07 -25.44 19.90
C GLU A 24 25.60 -25.13 18.50
N LYS A 25 25.43 -26.07 17.56
CA LYS A 25 25.71 -25.86 16.13
C LYS A 25 24.47 -26.20 15.31
N ASP A 26 24.48 -25.83 14.04
CA ASP A 26 23.31 -25.88 13.14
C ASP A 26 22.52 -27.20 13.20
N ASN A 27 23.19 -28.35 13.34
CA ASN A 27 22.55 -29.66 13.33
C ASN A 27 22.55 -30.39 14.68
N TYR A 28 23.25 -29.87 15.70
CA TYR A 28 23.40 -30.57 16.97
C TYR A 28 23.45 -29.65 18.18
N ILE A 29 22.90 -30.14 19.28
CA ILE A 29 23.06 -29.56 20.61
C ILE A 29 24.00 -30.50 21.37
N LYS A 30 25.16 -29.99 21.79
CA LYS A 30 26.14 -30.76 22.53
C LYS A 30 26.26 -30.21 23.96
N PHE A 31 25.98 -31.06 24.93
CA PHE A 31 26.22 -30.82 26.35
C PHE A 31 27.45 -31.61 26.78
N GLU A 32 28.43 -30.94 27.38
CA GLU A 32 29.65 -31.58 27.87
C GLU A 32 29.95 -31.13 29.31
N LYS A 33 30.25 -32.09 30.19
CA LYS A 33 30.66 -31.83 31.57
C LYS A 33 31.57 -32.94 32.11
N GLU A 34 32.57 -32.54 32.88
CA GLU A 34 33.43 -33.41 33.66
C GLU A 34 32.80 -33.70 35.02
N PHE A 35 32.78 -34.96 35.41
CA PHE A 35 32.25 -35.43 36.69
C PHE A 35 33.29 -36.28 37.42
N LYS A 36 33.21 -36.28 38.75
CA LYS A 36 33.93 -37.28 39.54
C LYS A 36 33.21 -38.62 39.46
N SER A 37 33.93 -39.72 39.39
CA SER A 37 33.36 -41.06 39.24
C SER A 37 32.33 -41.43 40.32
N ASN A 38 32.51 -40.95 41.55
CA ASN A 38 31.55 -41.16 42.64
C ASN A 38 30.22 -40.41 42.43
N GLU A 39 30.22 -39.29 41.69
CA GLU A 39 29.04 -38.47 41.43
C GLU A 39 28.15 -39.05 40.34
N ILE A 40 28.65 -39.97 39.52
CA ILE A 40 27.93 -40.56 38.38
C ILE A 40 27.64 -42.05 38.55
N ARG A 41 28.00 -42.64 39.69
CA ARG A 41 27.82 -44.07 39.94
C ARG A 41 26.35 -44.49 39.95
N HIS A 42 25.43 -43.58 40.31
CA HIS A 42 23.99 -43.82 40.23
C HIS A 42 23.47 -43.96 38.79
N LEU A 43 24.23 -43.50 37.78
CA LEU A 43 23.87 -43.70 36.38
C LEU A 43 23.98 -45.16 35.94
N LEU A 44 24.73 -46.00 36.66
CA LEU A 44 24.79 -47.44 36.38
C LEU A 44 23.43 -48.13 36.57
N ASP A 45 22.55 -47.53 37.38
CA ASP A 45 21.18 -47.99 37.61
C ASP A 45 20.17 -47.33 36.66
N PHE A 46 20.62 -46.42 35.79
CA PHE A 46 19.77 -45.74 34.84
C PHE A 46 19.44 -46.65 33.64
N ASP A 47 18.17 -46.71 33.25
CA ASP A 47 17.74 -47.50 32.10
C ASP A 47 18.03 -46.77 30.77
N PHE A 48 19.27 -46.91 30.30
CA PHE A 48 19.69 -46.35 29.01
C PHE A 48 18.98 -46.97 27.81
N ASN A 49 18.46 -48.20 27.93
CA ASN A 49 17.70 -48.83 26.86
C ASN A 49 16.36 -48.12 26.66
N ASP A 50 15.71 -47.71 27.75
CA ASP A 50 14.46 -46.95 27.69
C ASP A 50 14.67 -45.59 27.01
N ILE A 51 15.75 -44.85 27.36
CA ILE A 51 16.13 -43.63 26.64
C ILE A 51 16.38 -43.92 25.16
N TYR A 52 17.13 -44.96 24.83
CA TYR A 52 17.47 -45.23 23.44
C TYR A 52 16.26 -45.68 22.61
N ILE A 53 15.35 -46.49 23.17
CA ILE A 53 14.07 -46.87 22.52
C ILE A 53 13.29 -45.61 22.15
N HIS A 54 13.36 -44.59 23.01
CA HIS A 54 12.64 -43.36 22.83
C HIS A 54 13.35 -42.37 21.88
N PHE A 55 14.66 -42.18 21.97
CA PHE A 55 15.36 -41.17 21.18
C PHE A 55 16.03 -41.71 19.92
N GLY A 56 16.26 -43.02 19.83
CA GLY A 56 16.92 -43.66 18.70
C GLY A 56 18.22 -42.96 18.31
N ASN A 57 18.38 -42.65 17.03
CA ASN A 57 19.57 -41.96 16.52
C ASN A 57 19.58 -40.45 16.78
N SER A 58 18.56 -39.89 17.43
CA SER A 58 18.53 -38.45 17.73
C SER A 58 19.35 -38.09 18.97
N LEU A 59 19.81 -39.07 19.75
CA LEU A 59 20.59 -38.89 20.96
C LEU A 59 21.81 -39.80 20.92
N THR A 60 22.98 -39.27 21.26
CA THR A 60 24.20 -40.04 21.49
C THR A 60 24.80 -39.58 22.80
N ILE A 61 25.11 -40.53 23.70
CA ILE A 61 25.77 -40.22 24.95
C ILE A 61 27.15 -40.87 24.92
N ARG A 62 28.20 -40.11 25.22
CA ARG A 62 29.58 -40.58 25.22
C ARG A 62 30.20 -40.35 26.59
N PHE A 63 30.88 -41.36 27.11
CA PHE A 63 31.65 -41.32 28.35
C PHE A 63 33.12 -41.53 28.02
N TRP A 64 34.03 -40.71 28.54
CA TRP A 64 35.47 -40.97 28.42
C TRP A 64 36.25 -40.43 29.62
N PRO A 65 37.34 -41.09 30.04
CA PRO A 65 38.22 -40.59 31.07
C PRO A 65 38.92 -39.28 30.66
N SER A 66 39.03 -38.31 31.58
CA SER A 66 39.71 -37.03 31.28
C SER A 66 41.18 -37.19 30.87
N ARG A 67 41.83 -38.26 31.32
CA ARG A 67 43.24 -38.55 31.03
C ARG A 67 43.45 -39.44 29.80
N ASP A 68 42.40 -40.08 29.27
CA ASP A 68 42.50 -40.94 28.09
C ASP A 68 41.23 -40.87 27.22
N PRO A 69 41.11 -39.85 26.35
CA PRO A 69 39.93 -39.67 25.50
C PRO A 69 39.74 -40.74 24.41
N ALA A 70 40.76 -41.57 24.17
CA ALA A 70 40.68 -42.65 23.20
C ALA A 70 39.85 -43.84 23.73
N ASP A 71 39.78 -43.98 25.06
CA ASP A 71 39.00 -45.02 25.72
C ASP A 71 37.56 -44.54 26.02
N SER A 72 36.78 -44.26 24.97
CA SER A 72 35.40 -43.79 25.13
C SER A 72 34.34 -44.88 24.99
N VAL A 73 33.33 -44.88 25.86
CA VAL A 73 32.10 -45.68 25.72
C VAL A 73 31.04 -44.82 25.05
N TYR A 74 30.41 -45.35 24.01
CA TYR A 74 29.26 -44.73 23.37
C TYR A 74 28.01 -45.51 23.74
N ILE A 75 26.99 -44.79 24.20
CA ILE A 75 25.64 -45.30 24.35
C ILE A 75 24.92 -44.99 23.03
N ASP A 76 24.72 -46.03 22.23
CA ASP A 76 24.06 -45.99 20.93
C ASP A 76 23.07 -47.17 20.74
N LYS A 77 22.64 -47.40 19.50
CA LYS A 77 21.69 -48.46 19.11
C LYS A 77 22.05 -49.87 19.56
N THR A 78 23.31 -50.10 19.90
CA THR A 78 23.86 -51.41 20.24
C THR A 78 24.01 -51.63 21.75
N CYS A 79 23.40 -50.78 22.58
CA CYS A 79 23.39 -50.90 24.04
C CYS A 79 22.83 -52.25 24.53
N ASN A 80 23.71 -53.24 24.58
CA ASN A 80 23.52 -54.50 25.28
C ASN A 80 24.17 -54.41 26.67
N SER A 81 23.93 -55.40 27.51
CA SER A 81 24.56 -55.58 28.83
C SER A 81 26.09 -55.45 28.86
N LEU A 82 26.77 -55.56 27.71
CA LEU A 82 28.22 -55.29 27.58
C LEU A 82 28.61 -53.84 27.93
N HIS A 83 27.83 -52.83 27.52
CA HIS A 83 28.21 -51.42 27.71
C HIS A 83 28.06 -50.96 29.16
N ARG A 84 27.22 -51.64 29.96
CA ARG A 84 27.10 -51.39 31.40
C ARG A 84 28.37 -51.80 32.13
N ASN A 85 28.90 -52.97 31.82
CA ASN A 85 30.14 -53.47 32.41
C ASN A 85 31.32 -52.58 31.99
N ASP A 86 31.38 -52.16 30.72
CA ASP A 86 32.44 -51.26 30.22
C ASP A 86 32.40 -49.88 30.89
N LEU A 87 31.21 -49.38 31.25
CA LEU A 87 31.04 -48.13 31.99
C LEU A 87 31.40 -48.30 33.48
N GLU A 88 30.99 -49.40 34.11
CA GLU A 88 31.32 -49.73 35.50
C GLU A 88 32.83 -49.87 35.68
N ASP A 89 33.50 -50.59 34.79
CA ASP A 89 34.96 -50.74 34.77
C ASP A 89 35.65 -49.37 34.68
N LYS A 90 35.12 -48.43 33.88
CA LYS A 90 35.72 -47.09 33.74
C LYS A 90 35.49 -46.21 34.96
N ILE A 91 34.30 -46.27 35.57
CA ILE A 91 33.98 -45.56 36.82
C ILE A 91 34.89 -46.06 37.96
N ASP A 92 35.23 -47.34 37.98
CA ASP A 92 36.10 -47.92 39.01
C ASP A 92 37.60 -47.67 38.78
N ILE A 93 38.04 -47.49 37.52
CA ILE A 93 39.46 -47.27 37.16
C ILE A 93 39.87 -45.79 37.23
N TYR A 94 39.00 -44.87 36.81
CA TYR A 94 39.33 -43.45 36.67
C TYR A 94 38.62 -42.61 37.74
N ASP A 95 39.27 -41.54 38.21
CA ASP A 95 38.69 -40.62 39.19
C ASP A 95 37.74 -39.58 38.55
N ASP A 96 38.03 -39.19 37.31
CA ASP A 96 37.33 -38.13 36.56
C ASP A 96 36.89 -38.65 35.19
N ILE A 97 35.59 -38.47 34.88
CA ILE A 97 34.93 -38.94 33.66
C ILE A 97 34.18 -37.77 33.03
N ASN A 98 34.40 -37.57 31.73
CA ASN A 98 33.64 -36.64 30.92
C ASN A 98 32.41 -37.34 30.33
N ILE A 99 31.30 -36.62 30.34
CA ILE A 99 30.04 -37.02 29.73
C ILE A 99 29.70 -36.01 28.64
N GLU A 100 29.50 -36.49 27.42
CA GLU A 100 28.95 -35.73 26.30
C GLU A 100 27.58 -36.27 25.92
N VAL A 101 26.60 -35.38 25.85
CA VAL A 101 25.27 -35.67 25.31
C VAL A 101 25.11 -34.88 24.03
N ASN A 102 24.94 -35.58 22.91
CA ASN A 102 24.77 -34.99 21.60
C ASN A 102 23.36 -35.28 21.09
N ILE A 103 22.60 -34.21 20.86
CA ILE A 103 21.24 -34.27 20.32
C ILE A 103 21.27 -33.81 18.87
N ASN A 104 20.92 -34.69 17.94
CA ASN A 104 20.71 -34.31 16.55
C ASN A 104 19.34 -33.64 16.40
N LYS A 105 19.34 -32.34 16.09
CA LYS A 105 18.13 -31.51 16.00
C LYS A 105 17.14 -32.04 14.97
N THR A 106 17.62 -32.36 13.76
CA THR A 106 16.78 -32.84 12.66
C THR A 106 16.12 -34.18 12.98
N ALA A 107 16.91 -35.13 13.48
CA ALA A 107 16.40 -36.44 13.87
C ALA A 107 15.41 -36.35 15.04
N LEU A 108 15.64 -35.43 16.00
CA LEU A 108 14.74 -35.23 17.12
C LEU A 108 13.42 -34.58 16.67
N LEU A 109 13.46 -33.59 15.77
CA LEU A 109 12.27 -32.97 15.21
C LEU A 109 11.42 -33.98 14.41
N ASP A 110 12.06 -34.81 13.59
CA ASP A 110 11.38 -35.89 12.85
C ASP A 110 10.72 -36.90 13.80
N LEU A 111 11.34 -37.17 14.94
CA LEU A 111 10.82 -38.07 15.96
C LEU A 111 9.65 -37.44 16.74
N ILE A 112 9.78 -36.17 17.14
CA ILE A 112 8.73 -35.37 17.80
C ILE A 112 7.48 -35.30 16.93
N PHE A 113 7.66 -35.04 15.64
CA PHE A 113 6.57 -34.88 14.67
C PHE A 113 6.29 -36.14 13.85
N SER A 114 6.81 -37.30 14.26
CA SER A 114 6.61 -38.56 13.55
C SER A 114 5.12 -38.88 13.36
N GLY A 115 4.73 -39.19 12.12
CA GLY A 115 3.34 -39.45 11.77
C GLY A 115 2.47 -38.21 11.50
N THR A 116 3.08 -37.02 11.44
CA THR A 116 2.39 -35.74 11.16
C THR A 116 2.96 -35.08 9.91
N ASP A 117 2.19 -34.16 9.28
CA ASP A 117 2.63 -33.36 8.13
C ASP A 117 3.35 -32.06 8.55
N ILE A 118 3.62 -31.87 9.84
CA ILE A 118 4.12 -30.59 10.41
C ILE A 118 5.47 -30.19 9.81
N THR A 119 6.46 -31.09 9.80
CA THR A 119 7.80 -30.79 9.25
C THR A 119 7.79 -30.50 7.75
N SER A 120 6.75 -30.95 7.04
CA SER A 120 6.56 -30.63 5.62
C SER A 120 5.93 -29.25 5.40
N ARG A 121 5.06 -28.81 6.31
CA ARG A 121 4.27 -27.57 6.21
C ARG A 121 4.88 -26.37 6.90
N PHE A 122 5.70 -26.59 7.92
CA PHE A 122 6.31 -25.56 8.75
C PHE A 122 7.83 -25.64 8.68
N ASN A 123 8.49 -24.52 8.99
CA ASN A 123 9.93 -24.48 9.20
C ASN A 123 10.21 -24.71 10.69
N CYS A 124 10.67 -25.90 11.07
CA CYS A 124 10.85 -26.26 12.48
C CYS A 124 12.31 -26.11 12.92
N MET A 125 12.54 -25.46 14.05
CA MET A 125 13.85 -25.25 14.65
C MET A 125 13.83 -25.65 16.12
N LEU A 126 15.00 -26.04 16.62
CA LEU A 126 15.17 -26.55 17.98
C LEU A 126 16.35 -25.84 18.64
N TYR A 127 16.13 -25.37 19.86
CA TYR A 127 17.13 -24.78 20.73
C TYR A 127 17.07 -25.40 22.12
N SER A 128 18.20 -25.47 22.82
CA SER A 128 18.29 -26.05 24.16
C SER A 128 17.52 -25.24 25.20
N ASP A 129 17.73 -23.93 25.20
CA ASP A 129 17.28 -23.00 26.22
C ASP A 129 17.05 -21.61 25.62
N GLU A 130 16.37 -20.76 26.38
CA GLU A 130 16.02 -19.40 26.00
C GLU A 130 17.26 -18.53 25.80
N GLU A 131 18.26 -18.66 26.67
CA GLU A 131 19.46 -17.83 26.67
C GLU A 131 20.25 -18.01 25.37
N THR A 132 20.43 -19.26 24.93
CA THR A 132 21.14 -19.57 23.69
C THR A 132 20.37 -19.07 22.47
N PHE A 133 19.03 -19.21 22.47
CA PHE A 133 18.18 -18.65 21.41
C PHE A 133 18.31 -17.11 21.34
N ILE A 134 18.21 -16.43 22.49
CA ILE A 134 18.37 -14.99 22.62
C ILE A 134 19.74 -14.54 22.10
N GLU A 135 20.82 -15.23 22.49
CA GLU A 135 22.18 -14.90 22.06
C GLU A 135 22.33 -14.97 20.53
N ILE A 136 21.78 -16.01 19.91
CA ILE A 136 21.79 -16.21 18.46
C ILE A 136 21.00 -15.09 17.75
N VAL A 137 19.79 -14.76 18.23
CA VAL A 137 18.97 -13.71 17.63
C VAL A 137 19.61 -12.33 17.81
N ASN A 138 20.15 -12.05 18.99
CA ASN A 138 20.77 -10.77 19.31
C ASN A 138 21.98 -10.50 18.41
N LYS A 139 22.88 -11.50 18.26
CA LYS A 139 24.08 -11.41 17.39
C LYS A 139 23.76 -11.40 15.89
N SER A 140 22.57 -11.87 15.49
CA SER A 140 22.19 -11.97 14.08
C SER A 140 21.78 -10.63 13.48
N THR A 141 22.22 -10.36 12.25
CA THR A 141 21.67 -9.28 11.41
C THR A 141 20.29 -9.68 10.87
N LEU A 142 19.52 -8.71 10.36
CA LEU A 142 18.21 -9.01 9.74
C LEU A 142 18.32 -9.99 8.55
N ASP A 143 19.40 -9.90 7.77
CA ASP A 143 19.71 -10.83 6.68
C ASP A 143 20.09 -12.24 7.20
N SER A 144 20.79 -12.33 8.32
CA SER A 144 21.04 -13.63 8.99
C SER A 144 19.74 -14.24 9.51
N ILE A 145 18.86 -13.44 10.12
CA ILE A 145 17.53 -13.89 10.58
C ILE A 145 16.70 -14.39 9.39
N GLU A 146 16.70 -13.66 8.27
CA GLU A 146 16.01 -14.08 7.04
C GLU A 146 16.49 -15.44 6.53
N ARG A 147 17.80 -15.66 6.47
CA ARG A 147 18.36 -16.88 5.87
C ARG A 147 18.38 -18.09 6.79
N ASN A 148 18.62 -17.87 8.08
CA ASN A 148 18.95 -18.94 9.01
C ASN A 148 17.81 -19.24 10.00
N LEU A 149 16.91 -18.30 10.27
CA LEU A 149 15.83 -18.47 11.26
C LEU A 149 14.46 -18.65 10.60
N LEU A 150 14.21 -18.01 9.47
CA LEU A 150 12.88 -17.94 8.89
C LEU A 150 12.78 -18.65 7.53
N ALA A 151 11.55 -19.01 7.16
CA ALA A 151 11.21 -19.48 5.82
C ALA A 151 10.20 -18.52 5.16
N ARG A 152 10.36 -18.32 3.85
CA ARG A 152 9.54 -17.35 3.09
C ARG A 152 8.09 -17.81 2.91
N ASP A 153 7.89 -19.09 2.68
CA ASP A 153 6.61 -19.70 2.30
C ASP A 153 5.97 -20.50 3.45
N LYS A 154 6.66 -20.64 4.58
CA LYS A 154 6.23 -21.45 5.73
C LYS A 154 6.34 -20.67 7.03
N LYS A 155 5.37 -20.88 7.92
CA LYS A 155 5.45 -20.39 9.29
C LYS A 155 6.57 -21.12 10.02
N THR A 156 7.37 -20.38 10.77
CA THR A 156 8.50 -20.91 11.54
C THR A 156 8.04 -21.30 12.93
N ILE A 157 8.38 -22.51 13.36
CA ILE A 157 8.10 -23.04 14.69
C ILE A 157 9.44 -23.28 15.40
N ILE A 158 9.68 -22.53 16.46
CA ILE A 158 10.89 -22.58 17.27
C ILE A 158 10.55 -23.30 18.56
N LEU A 159 11.21 -24.42 18.81
CA LEU A 159 11.04 -25.22 20.02
C LEU A 159 12.20 -24.96 20.98
N ILE A 160 11.87 -24.61 22.21
CA ILE A 160 12.84 -24.42 23.30
C ILE A 160 12.61 -25.52 24.34
N LEU A 161 13.66 -26.28 24.67
CA LEU A 161 13.48 -27.50 25.47
C LEU A 161 13.29 -27.23 26.96
N ASN A 162 14.15 -26.39 27.53
CA ASN A 162 14.26 -26.27 28.99
C ASN A 162 13.31 -25.21 29.58
N ASP A 163 12.99 -24.17 28.82
CA ASP A 163 12.28 -23.00 29.33
C ASP A 163 10.83 -22.93 28.84
N SER A 164 9.92 -22.60 29.76
CA SER A 164 8.50 -22.43 29.44
C SER A 164 8.27 -21.09 28.75
N ILE A 165 8.12 -21.12 27.43
CA ILE A 165 7.94 -19.94 26.59
C ILE A 165 6.78 -20.17 25.65
N PHE A 166 5.99 -19.13 25.44
CA PHE A 166 4.93 -19.12 24.45
C PHE A 166 4.76 -17.71 23.91
N ILE A 167 5.19 -17.48 22.67
CA ILE A 167 4.91 -16.26 21.91
C ILE A 167 4.60 -16.63 20.46
N GLU A 168 3.66 -15.90 19.85
CA GLU A 168 3.29 -16.15 18.46
C GLU A 168 2.93 -14.88 17.70
N ASN A 169 3.14 -14.92 16.40
CA ASN A 169 2.58 -13.98 15.44
C ASN A 169 2.12 -14.74 14.17
N GLU A 170 1.82 -14.03 13.09
CA GLU A 170 1.37 -14.63 11.82
C GLU A 170 2.42 -15.59 11.20
N PHE A 171 3.71 -15.36 11.44
CA PHE A 171 4.83 -16.01 10.72
C PHE A 171 5.75 -16.86 11.60
N MET A 172 5.70 -16.67 12.92
CA MET A 172 6.57 -17.33 13.89
C MET A 172 5.77 -17.78 15.10
N LEU A 173 6.10 -18.97 15.60
CA LEU A 173 5.66 -19.52 16.88
C LEU A 173 6.91 -19.93 17.65
N VAL A 174 7.08 -19.41 18.86
CA VAL A 174 8.11 -19.88 19.81
C VAL A 174 7.38 -20.58 20.95
N TRP A 175 7.71 -21.84 21.17
CA TRP A 175 7.07 -22.70 22.14
C TRP A 175 8.11 -23.49 22.93
N GLY A 176 8.03 -23.49 24.24
CA GLY A 176 8.94 -24.27 25.08
C GLY A 176 8.36 -24.78 26.38
N GLY A 177 9.10 -25.69 27.02
CA GLY A 177 8.80 -26.27 28.33
C GLY A 177 7.74 -27.37 28.33
N ASP A 178 7.10 -27.57 29.48
CA ASP A 178 6.15 -28.67 29.73
C ASP A 178 4.88 -28.60 28.88
N SER A 179 4.61 -27.46 28.24
CA SER A 179 3.46 -27.23 27.36
C SER A 179 3.65 -27.80 25.95
N LEU A 180 4.85 -28.29 25.58
CA LEU A 180 5.13 -28.93 24.28
C LEU A 180 4.17 -30.10 23.97
N LEU A 181 3.54 -30.66 25.01
CA LEU A 181 2.56 -31.74 24.91
C LEU A 181 1.33 -31.39 24.09
N GLU A 182 0.91 -30.13 24.15
CA GLU A 182 -0.28 -29.62 23.49
C GLU A 182 0.03 -29.05 22.10
N LEU A 183 1.32 -28.94 21.74
CA LEU A 183 1.78 -28.30 20.52
C LEU A 183 1.11 -28.88 19.26
N HIS A 184 1.00 -30.20 19.17
CA HIS A 184 0.41 -30.85 18.00
C HIS A 184 -1.07 -30.46 17.81
N ASP A 185 -1.84 -30.54 18.90
CA ASP A 185 -3.27 -30.23 18.87
C ASP A 185 -3.49 -28.73 18.64
N TYR A 186 -2.66 -27.89 19.26
CA TYR A 186 -2.66 -26.45 19.06
C TYR A 186 -2.41 -26.08 17.59
N ILE A 187 -1.36 -26.64 16.97
CA ILE A 187 -1.03 -26.37 15.56
C ILE A 187 -2.19 -26.79 14.66
N LYS A 188 -2.77 -27.96 14.90
CA LYS A 188 -3.86 -28.52 14.09
C LYS A 188 -5.14 -27.68 14.18
N GLN A 189 -5.42 -27.12 15.35
CA GLN A 189 -6.60 -26.28 15.57
C GLN A 189 -6.44 -24.87 15.01
N ASN A 190 -5.25 -24.27 15.17
CA ASN A 190 -5.04 -22.85 14.89
C ASN A 190 -4.44 -22.56 13.51
N TYR A 191 -3.76 -23.52 12.87
CA TYR A 191 -3.04 -23.27 11.62
C TYR A 191 -3.51 -24.16 10.47
N THR A 192 -4.39 -23.59 9.66
CA THR A 192 -4.93 -24.21 8.43
C THR A 192 -4.55 -23.46 7.15
N HIS A 193 -4.08 -22.21 7.26
CA HIS A 193 -3.78 -21.34 6.12
C HIS A 193 -2.30 -21.29 5.80
N ASN A 194 -2.00 -21.22 4.50
CA ASN A 194 -0.67 -20.93 3.99
C ASN A 194 -0.41 -19.41 4.04
N ILE A 195 0.86 -19.04 4.16
CA ILE A 195 1.29 -17.64 4.13
C ILE A 195 0.92 -16.99 2.78
N ASP A 196 0.38 -15.77 2.82
CA ASP A 196 0.11 -14.97 1.61
C ASP A 196 1.43 -14.38 1.08
N ILE A 197 2.12 -15.16 0.24
CA ILE A 197 3.34 -14.74 -0.45
C ILE A 197 3.08 -13.51 -1.33
N GLY A 198 1.87 -13.38 -1.90
CA GLY A 198 1.50 -12.23 -2.73
C GLY A 198 1.48 -10.93 -1.93
N LYS A 199 1.09 -10.96 -0.65
CA LYS A 199 1.21 -9.80 0.26
C LYS A 199 2.67 -9.45 0.53
N ILE A 200 3.51 -10.44 0.84
CA ILE A 200 4.96 -10.23 1.08
C ILE A 200 5.61 -9.56 -0.12
N ASP A 201 5.41 -10.14 -1.31
CA ASP A 201 6.03 -9.66 -2.55
C ASP A 201 5.61 -8.23 -2.90
N ARG A 202 4.33 -7.89 -2.66
CA ARG A 202 3.82 -6.52 -2.81
C ARG A 202 4.50 -5.56 -1.84
N THR A 203 4.60 -5.91 -0.56
CA THR A 203 5.24 -5.09 0.46
C THR A 203 6.72 -4.85 0.15
N ILE A 204 7.45 -5.89 -0.27
CA ILE A 204 8.86 -5.82 -0.66
C ILE A 204 9.05 -4.97 -1.92
N ARG A 205 8.15 -5.11 -2.91
CA ARG A 205 8.17 -4.27 -4.12
C ARG A 205 8.04 -2.78 -3.77
N ILE A 206 7.02 -2.43 -2.97
CA ILE A 206 6.81 -1.05 -2.53
C ILE A 206 8.04 -0.51 -1.78
N ARG A 207 8.62 -1.32 -0.87
CA ARG A 207 9.85 -0.97 -0.16
C ARG A 207 10.99 -0.68 -1.15
N ASN A 208 11.27 -1.59 -2.08
CA ASN A 208 12.39 -1.44 -3.02
C ASN A 208 12.24 -0.23 -3.95
N GLU A 209 11.00 0.14 -4.28
CA GLU A 209 10.71 1.33 -5.09
C GLU A 209 10.90 2.64 -4.31
N ASN A 210 10.81 2.62 -2.97
CA ASN A 210 10.69 3.84 -2.14
C ASN A 210 11.74 3.99 -1.05
N CYS A 211 12.53 2.95 -0.79
CA CYS A 211 13.50 2.87 0.29
C CYS A 211 14.80 2.31 -0.29
N HIS A 212 15.87 3.11 -0.25
CA HIS A 212 17.21 2.68 -0.62
C HIS A 212 17.92 2.11 0.60
N TRP A 213 17.81 0.80 0.79
CA TRP A 213 18.43 0.11 1.91
C TRP A 213 19.63 -0.72 1.43
N ILE A 214 20.82 -0.40 1.95
CA ILE A 214 22.05 -1.17 1.74
C ILE A 214 22.01 -2.43 2.59
N ASP A 215 22.30 -3.58 1.97
CA ASP A 215 22.15 -4.91 2.57
C ASP A 215 20.71 -5.20 3.04
N ALA A 216 19.74 -4.77 2.22
CA ALA A 216 18.33 -5.03 2.46
C ALA A 216 18.01 -6.53 2.49
N THR A 217 17.06 -6.89 3.33
CA THR A 217 16.46 -8.23 3.35
C THR A 217 15.77 -8.53 2.03
N SER A 218 15.81 -9.77 1.55
CA SER A 218 15.22 -10.14 0.26
C SER A 218 13.70 -10.24 0.32
N TRP A 219 13.15 -10.75 1.42
CA TRP A 219 11.72 -11.01 1.58
C TRP A 219 11.20 -10.81 3.02
N LEU A 220 12.09 -10.61 4.00
CA LEU A 220 11.70 -10.34 5.39
C LEU A 220 10.99 -9.00 5.51
N ILE A 221 9.77 -9.03 6.05
CA ILE A 221 8.96 -7.85 6.38
C ILE A 221 8.74 -7.76 7.90
N PRO A 222 8.49 -6.57 8.47
CA PRO A 222 8.30 -6.38 9.92
C PRO A 222 7.36 -7.38 10.61
N GLN A 223 6.27 -7.78 9.95
CA GLN A 223 5.30 -8.74 10.48
C GLN A 223 5.92 -10.09 10.90
N HIS A 224 7.08 -10.45 10.34
CA HIS A 224 7.73 -11.73 10.67
C HIS A 224 8.30 -11.76 12.09
N ILE A 225 8.75 -10.62 12.60
CA ILE A 225 9.53 -10.55 13.85
C ILE A 225 8.88 -9.68 14.93
N THR A 226 7.83 -8.93 14.58
CA THR A 226 7.09 -8.12 15.55
C THR A 226 6.03 -8.95 16.26
N PHE A 227 6.01 -8.83 17.59
CA PHE A 227 5.06 -9.48 18.49
C PHE A 227 4.37 -8.42 19.33
N ASP A 228 3.12 -8.69 19.70
CA ASP A 228 2.41 -7.88 20.70
C ASP A 228 2.52 -8.53 22.08
N PHE A 229 3.50 -8.09 22.86
CA PHE A 229 3.75 -8.60 24.21
C PHE A 229 2.72 -8.14 25.26
N SER A 230 1.63 -7.48 24.84
CA SER A 230 0.47 -7.22 25.71
C SER A 230 -0.48 -8.41 25.83
N ASN A 231 -0.30 -9.45 24.99
CA ASN A 231 -1.15 -10.63 25.01
C ASN A 231 -0.98 -11.42 26.32
N THR A 232 -2.06 -11.51 27.09
CA THR A 232 -2.11 -12.22 28.38
C THR A 232 -1.83 -13.71 28.31
N GLN A 233 -1.91 -14.34 27.13
CA GLN A 233 -1.59 -15.76 26.95
C GLN A 233 -0.08 -16.00 26.83
N PHE A 234 0.71 -14.96 26.52
CA PHE A 234 2.13 -15.12 26.26
C PHE A 234 2.94 -15.36 27.55
N VAL A 235 3.95 -16.22 27.42
CA VAL A 235 4.93 -16.51 28.47
C VAL A 235 6.31 -16.25 27.88
N PHE A 236 7.08 -15.32 28.47
CA PHE A 236 8.36 -14.88 27.93
C PHE A 236 9.23 -14.23 29.01
N SER A 237 10.55 -14.27 28.83
CA SER A 237 11.48 -13.46 29.62
C SER A 237 11.50 -11.99 29.18
N PRO A 238 11.84 -11.04 30.09
CA PRO A 238 12.10 -9.66 29.72
C PRO A 238 13.20 -9.50 28.65
N GLU A 239 14.23 -10.34 28.69
CA GLU A 239 15.36 -10.35 27.77
C GLU A 239 14.92 -10.68 26.34
N LEU A 240 14.11 -11.74 26.18
CA LEU A 240 13.52 -12.13 24.89
C LEU A 240 12.69 -10.99 24.29
N LYS A 241 11.82 -10.40 25.12
CA LYS A 241 10.99 -9.26 24.73
C LYS A 241 11.86 -8.12 24.21
N ASN A 242 12.90 -7.73 24.95
CA ASN A 242 13.75 -6.60 24.56
C ASN A 242 14.45 -6.85 23.21
N VAL A 243 14.97 -8.06 22.98
CA VAL A 243 15.62 -8.40 21.71
C VAL A 243 14.64 -8.31 20.53
N PHE A 244 13.42 -8.84 20.66
CA PHE A 244 12.44 -8.74 19.58
C PHE A 244 11.92 -7.31 19.36
N LEU A 245 11.74 -6.52 20.42
CA LEU A 245 11.39 -5.11 20.30
C LEU A 245 12.47 -4.32 19.56
N GLU A 246 13.74 -4.57 19.86
CA GLU A 246 14.88 -3.95 19.18
C GLU A 246 14.92 -4.33 17.69
N LYS A 247 14.85 -5.62 17.35
CA LYS A 247 14.84 -6.06 15.95
C LYS A 247 13.61 -5.56 15.19
N SER A 248 12.46 -5.46 15.86
CA SER A 248 11.23 -4.88 15.30
C SER A 248 11.41 -3.40 14.99
N MET A 249 11.94 -2.62 15.93
CA MET A 249 12.27 -1.21 15.70
C MET A 249 13.17 -1.06 14.47
N ASP A 250 14.19 -1.91 14.40
CA ASP A 250 15.19 -1.85 13.37
C ASP A 250 14.63 -2.11 11.96
N ILE A 251 13.85 -3.17 11.80
CA ILE A 251 13.21 -3.47 10.51
C ILE A 251 12.14 -2.44 10.17
N ILE A 252 11.31 -2.00 11.12
CA ILE A 252 10.22 -1.05 10.84
C ILE A 252 10.79 0.30 10.38
N LEU A 253 11.83 0.81 11.05
CA LEU A 253 12.51 2.04 10.64
C LEU A 253 13.11 1.93 9.24
N SER A 254 13.68 0.76 8.91
CA SER A 254 14.25 0.50 7.59
C SER A 254 13.17 0.50 6.49
N PHE A 255 11.94 0.09 6.81
CA PHE A 255 10.80 0.14 5.89
C PHE A 255 10.16 1.52 5.78
N ILE A 256 10.28 2.38 6.78
CA ILE A 256 9.74 3.74 6.74
C ILE A 256 10.72 4.71 6.08
N SER A 257 12.03 4.50 6.26
CA SER A 257 13.06 5.45 5.87
C SER A 257 13.30 5.51 4.37
N ASN A 258 13.78 6.65 3.88
CA ASN A 258 14.17 6.79 2.47
C ASN A 258 15.49 6.08 2.20
N TYR A 259 16.38 6.08 3.19
CA TYR A 259 17.68 5.44 3.10
C TYR A 259 18.06 4.80 4.44
N SER A 260 18.58 3.58 4.38
CA SER A 260 19.00 2.81 5.55
C SER A 260 20.36 2.18 5.28
N ASN A 261 21.28 2.33 6.22
CA ASN A 261 22.62 1.81 6.07
C ASN A 261 23.27 1.49 7.43
N PHE A 262 24.28 0.64 7.39
CA PHE A 262 25.17 0.33 8.50
C PHE A 262 26.58 0.81 8.14
N ASN A 263 27.08 1.84 8.83
CA ASN A 263 28.40 2.40 8.57
C ASN A 263 29.17 2.57 9.88
N GLU A 264 30.47 2.26 9.87
CA GLU A 264 31.37 2.41 11.03
C GLU A 264 30.84 1.76 12.34
N GLY A 265 30.11 0.65 12.24
CA GLY A 265 29.54 -0.04 13.40
C GLY A 265 28.26 0.59 13.95
N LYS A 266 27.72 1.63 13.29
CA LYS A 266 26.46 2.29 13.66
C LYS A 266 25.43 2.16 12.55
N LYS A 267 24.22 1.74 12.93
CA LYS A 267 23.07 1.78 12.02
C LYS A 267 22.44 3.16 12.03
N PHE A 268 22.13 3.67 10.84
CA PHE A 268 21.40 4.92 10.71
C PHE A 268 20.36 4.86 9.60
N ASN A 269 19.31 5.65 9.80
CA ASN A 269 18.13 5.73 8.97
C ASN A 269 17.90 7.20 8.61
N VAL A 270 17.70 7.51 7.33
CA VAL A 270 17.46 8.86 6.85
C VAL A 270 16.04 8.98 6.33
N ILE A 271 15.31 9.93 6.89
CA ILE A 271 13.95 10.26 6.49
C ILE A 271 13.97 11.65 5.85
N ASN A 272 13.51 11.72 4.60
CA ASN A 272 13.30 12.95 3.86
C ASN A 272 11.80 13.25 3.82
N GLY A 273 11.38 14.20 4.63
CA GLY A 273 10.01 14.72 4.67
C GLY A 273 10.01 16.23 4.45
N GLN A 274 9.38 16.99 5.36
CA GLN A 274 9.46 18.45 5.34
C GLN A 274 10.89 18.95 5.56
N LYS A 275 11.67 18.18 6.33
CA LYS A 275 13.11 18.33 6.46
C LYS A 275 13.77 16.96 6.39
N LYS A 276 15.06 16.95 6.13
CA LYS A 276 15.89 15.75 6.21
C LYS A 276 16.21 15.49 7.68
N ILE A 277 16.02 14.27 8.16
CA ILE A 277 16.37 13.84 9.51
C ILE A 277 17.17 12.55 9.43
N THR A 278 18.25 12.48 10.19
CA THR A 278 19.03 11.27 10.40
C THR A 278 18.72 10.72 11.79
N ILE A 279 18.32 9.46 11.84
CA ILE A 279 18.04 8.68 13.05
C ILE A 279 19.17 7.67 13.18
N GLU A 280 20.09 7.92 14.11
CA GLU A 280 21.14 6.98 14.48
C GLU A 280 20.64 6.04 15.58
N TYR A 281 20.94 4.76 15.47
CA TYR A 281 20.61 3.78 16.48
C TYR A 281 21.26 4.13 17.83
N ASP A 282 20.49 4.01 18.91
CA ASP A 282 20.93 4.32 20.28
C ASP A 282 20.78 3.06 21.15
N SER A 283 21.90 2.41 21.45
CA SER A 283 21.94 1.19 22.27
C SER A 283 21.51 1.41 23.73
N THR A 284 21.34 2.65 24.16
CA THR A 284 20.89 2.99 25.53
C THR A 284 19.40 3.32 25.59
N ALA A 285 18.69 3.26 24.46
CA ALA A 285 17.26 3.49 24.42
C ALA A 285 16.49 2.30 25.01
N THR A 286 15.48 2.59 25.82
CA THR A 286 14.54 1.59 26.34
C THR A 286 13.29 1.57 25.48
N TYR A 287 12.84 0.37 25.10
CA TYR A 287 11.66 0.16 24.27
C TYR A 287 10.46 -0.20 25.15
N SER A 288 9.34 0.49 25.01
CA SER A 288 8.07 -0.03 25.51
C SER A 288 7.38 -0.87 24.42
N ASN A 289 6.55 -1.84 24.83
CA ASN A 289 5.75 -2.61 23.88
C ASN A 289 4.78 -1.70 23.12
N GLU A 290 4.19 -0.73 23.81
CA GLU A 290 3.21 0.21 23.24
C GLU A 290 3.82 1.09 22.15
N ASP A 291 5.07 1.53 22.32
CA ASP A 291 5.78 2.34 21.33
C ASP A 291 6.02 1.55 20.03
N ILE A 292 6.53 0.32 20.16
CA ILE A 292 6.84 -0.54 19.01
C ILE A 292 5.57 -0.98 18.30
N VAL A 293 4.50 -1.32 19.03
CA VAL A 293 3.20 -1.64 18.44
C VAL A 293 2.63 -0.43 17.70
N SER A 294 2.75 0.78 18.25
CA SER A 294 2.30 2.01 17.60
C SER A 294 3.08 2.31 16.31
N LEU A 295 4.41 2.16 16.35
CA LEU A 295 5.26 2.32 15.18
C LEU A 295 4.96 1.24 14.11
N PHE A 296 4.73 0.00 14.54
CA PHE A 296 4.34 -1.09 13.65
C PHE A 296 2.99 -0.82 12.97
N ASN A 297 2.02 -0.28 13.70
CA ASN A 297 0.72 0.12 13.15
C ASN A 297 0.86 1.25 12.12
N LEU A 298 1.74 2.23 12.35
CA LEU A 298 2.04 3.27 11.37
C LEU A 298 2.65 2.70 10.09
N TYR A 299 3.59 1.76 10.23
CA TYR A 299 4.13 1.02 9.09
C TYR A 299 3.03 0.25 8.35
N GLN A 300 2.19 -0.52 9.05
CA GLN A 300 1.10 -1.25 8.41
C GLN A 300 0.15 -0.32 7.66
N TRP A 301 -0.19 0.82 8.26
CA TRP A 301 -1.04 1.82 7.65
C TRP A 301 -0.43 2.39 6.36
N ALA A 302 0.87 2.71 6.39
CA ALA A 302 1.61 3.24 5.25
C ALA A 302 1.69 2.25 4.08
N TYR A 303 1.66 0.94 4.36
CA TYR A 303 1.76 -0.14 3.36
C TYR A 303 0.42 -0.83 3.05
N LYS A 304 -0.71 -0.37 3.64
CA LYS A 304 -2.03 -1.01 3.49
C LYS A 304 -2.64 -0.84 2.09
N GLU A 305 -2.38 0.28 1.42
CA GLU A 305 -2.83 0.57 0.06
C GLU A 305 -1.60 0.89 -0.80
N GLU A 306 -1.62 0.54 -2.09
CA GLU A 306 -0.50 0.78 -3.03
C GLU A 306 -0.37 2.27 -3.41
N THR A 307 -0.59 3.19 -2.46
CA THR A 307 -0.52 4.63 -2.66
C THR A 307 0.69 5.20 -1.92
N LEU A 308 1.59 5.84 -2.67
CA LEU A 308 2.80 6.47 -2.15
C LEU A 308 2.51 7.60 -1.15
N ASP A 309 1.30 8.14 -1.19
CA ASP A 309 0.88 9.28 -0.38
C ASP A 309 0.96 8.99 1.12
N ARG A 310 0.58 7.78 1.56
CA ARG A 310 0.60 7.44 2.99
C ARG A 310 2.01 7.40 3.57
N LEU A 311 2.93 6.72 2.86
CA LEU A 311 4.34 6.68 3.26
C LEU A 311 4.95 8.09 3.25
N THR A 312 4.59 8.93 2.28
CA THR A 312 5.04 10.33 2.20
C THR A 312 4.51 11.18 3.36
N ILE A 313 3.22 11.07 3.69
CA ILE A 313 2.60 11.75 4.83
C ILE A 313 3.27 11.30 6.14
N LEU A 314 3.48 10.00 6.33
CA LEU A 314 4.17 9.47 7.51
C LEU A 314 5.57 10.09 7.67
N ARG A 315 6.38 10.09 6.61
CA ARG A 315 7.74 10.68 6.61
C ARG A 315 7.69 12.17 6.92
N ASN A 316 6.75 12.91 6.32
CA ASN A 316 6.56 14.34 6.57
C ASN A 316 6.27 14.60 8.05
N ILE A 317 5.29 13.91 8.63
CA ILE A 317 4.91 14.11 10.03
C ILE A 317 6.05 13.71 10.96
N ILE A 318 6.70 12.56 10.77
CA ILE A 318 7.87 12.16 11.57
C ILE A 318 8.91 13.29 11.58
N THR A 319 9.22 13.86 10.41
CA THR A 319 10.23 14.91 10.35
C THR A 319 9.82 16.19 11.07
N ILE A 320 8.53 16.50 11.23
CA ILE A 320 8.08 17.68 11.99
C ILE A 320 8.39 17.52 13.48
N PHE A 321 8.12 16.34 14.03
CA PHE A 321 8.30 16.06 15.47
C PHE A 321 9.76 15.83 15.86
N LEU A 322 10.64 15.50 14.91
CA LEU A 322 12.06 15.32 15.15
C LEU A 322 12.86 16.61 14.93
N CYS A 323 13.99 16.77 15.61
CA CYS A 323 14.68 18.04 15.74
C CYS A 323 16.20 17.83 15.73
N GLU A 324 16.88 18.35 14.71
CA GLU A 324 18.34 18.21 14.58
C GLU A 324 19.15 18.93 15.68
N GLN A 325 18.54 19.92 16.35
CA GLN A 325 19.21 20.80 17.33
C GLN A 325 18.82 20.49 18.77
N CYS A 326 18.08 19.40 19.00
CA CYS A 326 17.59 19.06 20.33
C CYS A 326 18.64 18.25 21.11
N ASN A 327 18.64 18.40 22.43
CA ASN A 327 19.59 17.71 23.33
C ASN A 327 19.37 16.18 23.39
N THR A 328 18.28 15.68 22.81
CA THR A 328 17.92 14.27 22.73
C THR A 328 18.24 13.71 21.34
N THR A 329 18.67 12.44 21.29
CA THR A 329 18.87 11.76 20.01
C THR A 329 17.54 11.63 19.26
N ASN A 330 17.56 11.78 17.92
CA ASN A 330 16.35 11.61 17.11
C ASN A 330 15.67 10.25 17.30
N TYR A 331 16.45 9.22 17.67
CA TYR A 331 15.95 7.88 18.01
C TYR A 331 15.05 7.90 19.25
N LYS A 332 15.54 8.47 20.36
CA LYS A 332 14.75 8.63 21.60
C LYS A 332 13.58 9.58 21.41
N ALA A 333 13.79 10.67 20.67
CA ALA A 333 12.71 11.61 20.35
C ALA A 333 11.58 10.94 19.55
N LEU A 334 11.90 10.04 18.62
CA LEU A 334 10.89 9.28 17.88
C LEU A 334 10.03 8.43 18.82
N LEU A 335 10.66 7.68 19.74
CA LEU A 335 9.95 6.83 20.69
C LEU A 335 9.03 7.65 21.60
N ILE A 336 9.53 8.76 22.16
CA ILE A 336 8.74 9.62 23.06
C ILE A 336 7.50 10.19 22.37
N ASN A 337 7.61 10.56 21.08
CA ASN A 337 6.54 11.24 20.35
C ASN A 337 5.71 10.29 19.48
N ILE A 338 5.90 8.97 19.55
CA ILE A 338 5.32 8.03 18.56
C ILE A 338 3.79 8.07 18.52
N HIS A 339 3.14 8.23 19.67
CA HIS A 339 1.68 8.32 19.77
C HIS A 339 1.15 9.64 19.18
N GLU A 340 1.79 10.78 19.47
CA GLU A 340 1.42 12.08 18.89
C GLU A 340 1.66 12.12 17.37
N ILE A 341 2.74 11.47 16.92
CA ILE A 341 3.01 11.26 15.49
C ILE A 341 1.88 10.44 14.87
N ALA A 342 1.45 9.35 15.52
CA ALA A 342 0.39 8.50 14.99
C ALA A 342 -0.93 9.26 14.83
N GLU A 343 -1.37 9.99 15.87
CA GLU A 343 -2.57 10.83 15.81
C GLU A 343 -2.47 11.89 14.70
N SER A 344 -1.31 12.55 14.60
CA SER A 344 -1.05 13.57 13.59
C SER A 344 -1.07 12.99 12.17
N VAL A 345 -0.52 11.80 11.96
CA VAL A 345 -0.56 11.11 10.65
C VAL A 345 -1.99 10.84 10.22
N TYR A 346 -2.83 10.29 11.10
CA TYR A 346 -4.22 9.99 10.77
C TYR A 346 -5.01 11.28 10.47
N SER A 347 -4.85 12.31 11.31
CA SER A 347 -5.52 13.60 11.10
C SER A 347 -5.09 14.29 9.79
N ASN A 348 -3.79 14.31 9.49
CA ASN A 348 -3.29 14.91 8.25
C ASN A 348 -3.72 14.13 7.01
N PHE A 349 -3.83 12.81 7.10
CA PHE A 349 -4.38 12.01 6.01
C PHE A 349 -5.86 12.31 5.75
N GLU A 350 -6.66 12.52 6.80
CA GLU A 350 -8.06 12.95 6.62
C GLU A 350 -8.17 14.33 5.94
N ILE A 351 -7.30 15.27 6.31
CA ILE A 351 -7.23 16.59 5.67
C ILE A 351 -6.85 16.44 4.20
N TYR A 352 -5.80 15.67 3.90
CA TYR A 352 -5.36 15.36 2.53
C TYR A 352 -6.50 14.77 1.69
N LEU A 353 -7.28 13.83 2.23
CA LEU A 353 -8.44 13.26 1.55
C LEU A 353 -9.52 14.30 1.30
N LYS A 354 -9.83 15.17 2.27
CA LYS A 354 -10.82 16.25 2.12
C LYS A 354 -10.39 17.26 1.05
N GLU A 355 -9.16 17.73 1.10
CA GLU A 355 -8.61 18.69 0.14
C GLU A 355 -8.59 18.12 -1.29
N ASN A 356 -8.23 16.85 -1.47
CA ASN A 356 -8.26 16.21 -2.79
C ASN A 356 -9.67 16.08 -3.36
N VAL A 357 -10.66 15.79 -2.51
CA VAL A 357 -12.06 15.75 -2.90
C VAL A 357 -12.55 17.15 -3.27
N GLU A 358 -12.22 18.16 -2.47
CA GLU A 358 -12.53 19.56 -2.76
C GLU A 358 -11.88 20.03 -4.06
N TYR A 359 -10.61 19.69 -4.30
CA TYR A 359 -9.90 19.98 -5.55
C TYR A 359 -10.58 19.33 -6.76
N TYR A 360 -10.96 18.05 -6.64
CA TYR A 360 -11.73 17.37 -7.68
C TYR A 360 -13.05 18.08 -7.99
N PHE A 361 -13.81 18.49 -6.96
CA PHE A 361 -15.05 19.24 -7.17
C PHE A 361 -14.80 20.65 -7.72
N HIS A 362 -13.72 21.32 -7.32
CA HIS A 362 -13.33 22.62 -7.82
C HIS A 362 -13.02 22.58 -9.32
N GLU A 363 -12.13 21.68 -9.74
CA GLU A 363 -11.79 21.49 -11.16
C GLU A 363 -13.01 21.07 -11.99
N ARG A 364 -13.87 20.19 -11.44
CA ARG A 364 -15.14 19.84 -12.08
C ARG A 364 -16.07 21.05 -12.24
N ASN A 365 -16.19 21.90 -11.24
CA ASN A 365 -17.04 23.10 -11.31
C ASN A 365 -16.47 24.14 -12.28
N LYS A 366 -15.15 24.33 -12.30
CA LYS A 366 -14.47 25.21 -13.25
C LYS A 366 -14.71 24.76 -14.70
N MET A 367 -14.66 23.46 -14.97
CA MET A 367 -15.03 22.91 -16.28
C MET A 367 -16.51 23.19 -16.64
N LYS A 368 -17.44 23.01 -15.69
CA LYS A 368 -18.86 23.36 -15.92
C LYS A 368 -19.04 24.83 -16.25
N GLU A 369 -18.32 25.71 -15.56
CA GLU A 369 -18.36 27.15 -15.80
C GLU A 369 -17.81 27.51 -17.19
N MET A 370 -16.69 26.92 -17.61
CA MET A 370 -16.12 27.13 -18.94
C MET A 370 -17.09 26.69 -20.06
N ILE A 371 -17.72 25.53 -19.92
CA ILE A 371 -18.74 25.03 -20.88
C ILE A 371 -19.95 25.96 -20.91
N SER A 372 -20.43 26.39 -19.75
CA SER A 372 -21.55 27.32 -19.63
C SER A 372 -21.23 28.66 -20.31
N ASN A 373 -20.06 29.25 -20.02
CA ASN A 373 -19.62 30.50 -20.59
C ASN A 373 -19.46 30.42 -22.11
N LYS A 374 -18.83 29.35 -22.61
CA LYS A 374 -18.67 29.14 -24.06
C LYS A 374 -20.01 28.92 -24.76
N SER A 375 -20.91 28.14 -24.16
CA SER A 375 -22.27 27.93 -24.67
C SER A 375 -23.04 29.25 -24.75
N ASN A 376 -22.95 30.08 -23.70
CA ASN A 376 -23.59 31.39 -23.65
C ASN A 376 -23.04 32.36 -24.70
N GLU A 377 -21.73 32.34 -24.96
CA GLU A 377 -21.10 33.11 -26.04
C GLU A 377 -21.69 32.71 -27.40
N LEU A 378 -21.75 31.41 -27.71
CA LEU A 378 -22.26 30.90 -28.98
C LEU A 378 -23.76 31.18 -29.17
N ILE A 379 -24.57 31.06 -28.11
CA ILE A 379 -26.00 31.43 -28.16
C ILE A 379 -26.17 32.92 -28.45
N LYS A 380 -25.36 33.79 -27.83
CA LYS A 380 -25.37 35.24 -28.12
C LYS A 380 -25.01 35.51 -29.57
N GLU A 381 -24.04 34.81 -30.14
CA GLU A 381 -23.71 34.93 -31.57
C GLU A 381 -24.88 34.55 -32.48
N VAL A 382 -25.61 33.48 -32.17
CA VAL A 382 -26.82 33.10 -32.92
C VAL A 382 -27.89 34.19 -32.83
N ASN A 383 -28.12 34.74 -31.63
CA ASN A 383 -29.08 35.82 -31.43
C ASN A 383 -28.68 37.11 -32.16
N LEU A 384 -27.39 37.44 -32.23
CA LEU A 384 -26.89 38.56 -33.03
C LEU A 384 -27.13 38.36 -34.53
N ILE A 385 -27.01 37.12 -35.03
CA ILE A 385 -27.37 36.81 -36.42
C ILE A 385 -28.87 37.06 -36.66
N ILE A 386 -29.73 36.57 -35.76
CA ILE A 386 -31.19 36.77 -35.83
C ILE A 386 -31.54 38.27 -35.79
N GLN A 387 -30.93 39.02 -34.87
CA GLN A 387 -31.14 40.46 -34.76
C GLN A 387 -30.73 41.18 -36.05
N THR A 388 -29.59 40.81 -36.63
CA THR A 388 -29.12 41.38 -37.91
C THR A 388 -30.09 41.08 -39.05
N MET A 389 -30.66 39.87 -39.11
CA MET A 389 -31.71 39.54 -40.07
C MET A 389 -32.93 40.46 -39.91
N ASN A 390 -33.42 40.62 -38.69
CA ASN A 390 -34.60 41.46 -38.40
C ASN A 390 -34.36 42.93 -38.74
N THR A 391 -33.20 43.48 -38.36
CA THR A 391 -32.82 44.85 -38.72
C THR A 391 -32.77 45.02 -40.24
N ASN A 392 -32.14 44.08 -40.95
CA ASN A 392 -32.06 44.15 -42.41
C ASN A 392 -33.45 44.06 -43.08
N LEU A 393 -34.37 43.24 -42.56
CA LEU A 393 -35.76 43.20 -43.05
C LEU A 393 -36.49 44.51 -42.82
N LEU A 394 -36.43 45.05 -41.61
CA LEU A 394 -37.09 46.29 -41.23
C LEU A 394 -36.56 47.48 -42.05
N SER A 395 -35.24 47.57 -42.23
CA SER A 395 -34.63 48.59 -43.08
C SER A 395 -35.12 48.46 -44.53
N THR A 396 -35.21 47.24 -45.05
CA THR A 396 -35.69 46.99 -46.41
C THR A 396 -37.16 47.38 -46.58
N ALA A 397 -38.02 46.95 -45.65
CA ALA A 397 -39.43 47.33 -45.63
C ALA A 397 -39.61 48.85 -45.49
N GLY A 398 -38.82 49.50 -44.64
CA GLY A 398 -38.82 50.95 -44.44
C GLY A 398 -38.44 51.73 -45.70
N ILE A 399 -37.43 51.27 -46.45
CA ILE A 399 -37.05 51.87 -47.73
C ILE A 399 -38.19 51.73 -48.76
N ILE A 400 -38.87 50.58 -48.81
CA ILE A 400 -40.01 50.37 -49.72
C ILE A 400 -41.17 51.31 -49.37
N LEU A 401 -41.49 51.45 -48.09
CA LEU A 401 -42.51 52.40 -47.62
C LEU A 401 -42.13 53.85 -47.94
N ALA A 402 -40.88 54.25 -47.68
CA ALA A 402 -40.38 55.58 -48.00
C ALA A 402 -40.42 55.86 -49.51
N ALA A 403 -40.07 54.87 -50.35
CA ALA A 403 -40.18 54.97 -51.80
C ALA A 403 -41.63 55.12 -52.26
N ALA A 404 -42.56 54.39 -51.65
CA ALA A 404 -43.99 54.51 -51.94
C ALA A 404 -44.56 55.89 -51.56
N VAL A 405 -44.13 56.47 -50.43
CA VAL A 405 -44.53 57.82 -50.02
C VAL A 405 -43.88 58.89 -50.90
N SER A 406 -42.59 58.78 -51.22
CA SER A 406 -41.89 59.73 -52.10
C SER A 406 -42.53 59.80 -53.50
N TYR A 407 -43.15 58.71 -53.95
CA TYR A 407 -43.90 58.63 -55.20
C TYR A 407 -45.07 59.64 -55.28
N SER A 408 -45.70 60.01 -54.16
CA SER A 408 -46.81 60.97 -54.16
C SER A 408 -46.37 62.42 -54.46
N SER A 409 -45.07 62.72 -54.37
CA SER A 409 -44.53 64.09 -54.40
C SER A 409 -43.82 64.49 -55.71
N ASN A 410 -43.31 63.54 -56.51
CA ASN A 410 -42.41 63.83 -57.65
C ASN A 410 -43.03 63.59 -59.05
N LYS A 411 -42.71 64.48 -60.03
CA LYS A 411 -43.31 64.50 -61.39
C LYS A 411 -42.67 63.55 -62.43
N SER A 412 -41.51 62.94 -62.17
CA SER A 412 -40.77 62.14 -63.17
C SER A 412 -40.87 60.62 -62.96
N ILE A 413 -41.88 59.99 -63.57
CA ILE A 413 -42.18 58.55 -63.48
C ILE A 413 -40.98 57.66 -63.85
N ASN A 414 -40.17 58.08 -64.83
CA ASN A 414 -39.05 57.27 -65.33
C ASN A 414 -37.90 57.11 -64.32
N ILE A 415 -37.60 58.14 -63.53
CA ILE A 415 -36.55 58.08 -62.51
C ILE A 415 -36.97 57.10 -61.40
N ILE A 416 -38.25 57.11 -61.03
CA ILE A 416 -38.79 56.21 -60.00
C ILE A 416 -38.77 54.75 -60.47
N LYS A 417 -39.18 54.47 -61.72
CA LYS A 417 -39.06 53.11 -62.31
C LYS A 417 -37.64 52.59 -62.23
N LEU A 418 -36.65 53.41 -62.62
CA LEU A 418 -35.24 53.04 -62.58
C LEU A 418 -34.77 52.76 -61.15
N SER A 419 -35.15 53.60 -60.17
CA SER A 419 -34.81 53.38 -58.75
C SER A 419 -35.42 52.10 -58.19
N ILE A 420 -36.67 51.77 -58.52
CA ILE A 420 -37.33 50.53 -58.10
C ILE A 420 -36.61 49.32 -58.69
N ILE A 421 -36.25 49.36 -59.98
CA ILE A 421 -35.51 48.27 -60.64
C ILE A 421 -34.15 48.04 -59.97
N ILE A 422 -33.37 49.10 -59.76
CA ILE A 422 -32.06 49.02 -59.10
C ILE A 422 -32.22 48.43 -57.68
N TYR A 423 -33.27 48.82 -56.96
CA TYR A 423 -33.51 48.35 -55.60
C TYR A 423 -33.97 46.89 -55.54
N ILE A 424 -34.79 46.41 -56.48
CA ILE A 424 -35.15 44.99 -56.60
C ILE A 424 -33.91 44.14 -56.88
N ILE A 425 -33.03 44.60 -57.78
CA ILE A 425 -31.75 43.93 -58.05
C ILE A 425 -30.90 43.89 -56.78
N TYR A 426 -30.81 45.02 -56.06
CA TYR A 426 -30.07 45.09 -54.79
C TYR A 426 -30.61 44.11 -53.74
N ILE A 427 -31.93 44.08 -53.49
CA ILE A 427 -32.54 43.14 -52.54
C ILE A 427 -32.30 41.69 -52.97
N SER A 428 -32.44 41.40 -54.27
CA SER A 428 -32.29 40.04 -54.80
C SER A 428 -30.85 39.54 -54.61
N VAL A 429 -29.85 40.35 -54.98
CA VAL A 429 -28.44 40.00 -54.87
C VAL A 429 -27.99 39.98 -53.40
N MET A 430 -28.25 41.05 -52.66
CA MET A 430 -27.79 41.15 -51.28
C MET A 430 -28.53 40.20 -50.34
N GLY A 431 -29.84 40.01 -50.57
CA GLY A 431 -30.66 39.06 -49.83
C GLY A 431 -30.21 37.61 -50.02
N THR A 432 -29.87 37.20 -51.24
CA THR A 432 -29.34 35.85 -51.51
C THR A 432 -27.96 35.63 -50.91
N ILE A 433 -27.06 36.62 -51.01
CA ILE A 433 -25.73 36.57 -50.36
C ILE A 433 -25.88 36.45 -48.84
N ASN A 434 -26.74 37.27 -48.22
CA ASN A 434 -26.98 37.25 -46.78
C ASN A 434 -27.59 35.92 -46.31
N LEU A 435 -28.55 35.34 -47.05
CA LEU A 435 -29.12 34.03 -46.75
C LEU A 435 -28.06 32.93 -46.67
N PHE A 436 -27.12 32.93 -47.62
CA PHE A 436 -26.02 31.98 -47.64
C PHE A 436 -25.02 32.24 -46.51
N PHE A 437 -24.66 33.52 -46.30
CA PHE A 437 -23.74 33.94 -45.24
C PHE A 437 -24.24 33.53 -43.85
N TYR A 438 -25.50 33.84 -43.52
CA TYR A 438 -26.08 33.50 -42.23
C TYR A 438 -26.15 31.99 -42.00
N ARG A 439 -26.54 31.22 -43.02
CA ARG A 439 -26.56 29.75 -42.94
C ARG A 439 -25.16 29.18 -42.72
N ARG A 440 -24.15 29.70 -43.41
CA ARG A 440 -22.75 29.26 -43.23
C ARG A 440 -22.24 29.61 -41.84
N ARG A 441 -22.48 30.84 -41.38
CA ARG A 441 -22.03 31.30 -40.06
C ARG A 441 -22.65 30.48 -38.93
N TYR A 442 -23.96 30.23 -39.01
CA TYR A 442 -24.66 29.34 -38.07
C TYR A 442 -24.06 27.92 -38.04
N LYS A 443 -23.76 27.33 -39.21
CA LYS A 443 -23.12 26.00 -39.26
C LYS A 443 -21.78 25.96 -38.55
N VAL A 444 -20.98 27.01 -38.65
CA VAL A 444 -19.68 27.11 -37.96
C VAL A 444 -19.89 27.19 -36.45
N ILE A 445 -20.81 28.04 -35.98
CA ILE A 445 -21.14 28.17 -34.56
C ILE A 445 -21.66 26.85 -33.98
N LYS A 446 -22.54 26.17 -34.72
CA LYS A 446 -23.06 24.86 -34.29
C LYS A 446 -21.95 23.81 -34.22
N LYS A 447 -21.07 23.78 -35.21
CA LYS A 447 -19.93 22.87 -35.21
C LYS A 447 -19.01 23.14 -34.01
N ASP A 448 -18.71 24.41 -33.73
CA ASP A 448 -17.87 24.81 -32.58
C ASP A 448 -18.52 24.38 -31.25
N TYR A 449 -19.84 24.51 -31.13
CA TYR A 449 -20.60 24.01 -29.98
C TYR A 449 -20.51 22.48 -29.82
N ASP A 450 -20.76 21.75 -30.91
CA ASP A 450 -20.76 20.29 -30.91
C ASP A 450 -19.36 19.74 -30.56
N GLU A 451 -18.28 20.33 -31.13
CA GLU A 451 -16.89 19.97 -30.83
C GLU A 451 -16.51 20.26 -29.37
N HIS A 452 -16.93 21.41 -28.82
CA HIS A 452 -16.69 21.73 -27.42
C HIS A 452 -17.41 20.76 -26.49
N ILE A 453 -18.69 20.45 -26.73
CA ILE A 453 -19.42 19.46 -25.90
C ILE A 453 -18.77 18.08 -26.01
N GLU A 454 -18.39 17.64 -27.21
CA GLU A 454 -17.75 16.35 -27.40
C GLU A 454 -16.42 16.25 -26.62
N MET A 455 -15.59 17.29 -26.68
CA MET A 455 -14.33 17.37 -25.94
C MET A 455 -14.52 17.17 -24.43
N TYR A 456 -15.56 17.79 -23.84
CA TYR A 456 -15.80 17.71 -22.40
C TYR A 456 -16.68 16.52 -21.97
N SER A 457 -17.46 15.93 -22.88
CA SER A 457 -18.31 14.75 -22.60
C SER A 457 -17.53 13.48 -22.26
N LYS A 458 -16.23 13.45 -22.55
CA LYS A 458 -15.32 12.35 -22.18
C LYS A 458 -14.89 12.38 -20.71
N ILE A 459 -15.05 13.52 -20.04
CA ILE A 459 -14.60 13.78 -18.67
C ILE A 459 -15.79 14.03 -17.73
N LEU A 460 -16.89 14.59 -18.24
CA LEU A 460 -18.09 14.91 -17.47
C LEU A 460 -19.23 13.93 -17.75
N ILE A 461 -19.97 13.55 -16.71
CA ILE A 461 -21.19 12.73 -16.84
C ILE A 461 -22.24 13.56 -17.60
N PRO A 462 -22.97 13.00 -18.60
CA PRO A 462 -23.89 13.75 -19.45
C PRO A 462 -24.97 14.58 -18.73
N ARG A 463 -25.32 14.21 -17.49
CA ARG A 463 -26.30 14.91 -16.65
C ARG A 463 -25.82 16.27 -16.13
N ASP A 464 -24.51 16.53 -16.19
CA ASP A 464 -23.87 17.73 -15.64
C ASP A 464 -23.71 18.88 -16.64
N ILE A 465 -24.07 18.66 -17.91
CA ILE A 465 -24.05 19.72 -18.92
C ILE A 465 -25.10 20.76 -18.51
N PRO A 466 -24.70 22.00 -18.18
CA PRO A 466 -25.62 22.97 -17.59
C PRO A 466 -26.78 23.29 -18.54
N LYS A 467 -28.02 23.07 -18.08
CA LYS A 467 -29.23 23.63 -18.70
C LYS A 467 -29.36 25.08 -18.23
N TYR A 468 -29.34 26.03 -19.16
CA TYR A 468 -29.33 27.46 -18.84
C TYR A 468 -30.69 28.15 -18.96
N SER A 469 -30.79 29.32 -18.30
CA SER A 469 -31.96 30.20 -18.12
C SER A 469 -32.36 31.07 -19.31
N GLY A 470 -31.64 30.99 -20.44
CA GLY A 470 -31.95 31.70 -21.70
C GLY A 470 -32.39 30.78 -22.83
N GLY A 471 -32.58 29.49 -22.54
CA GLY A 471 -32.86 28.44 -23.51
C GLY A 471 -31.67 27.53 -23.81
N THR A 472 -31.93 26.39 -24.42
CA THR A 472 -30.89 25.44 -24.89
C THR A 472 -30.36 25.85 -26.26
N MET A 473 -29.15 25.39 -26.64
CA MET A 473 -28.66 25.53 -28.02
C MET A 473 -29.69 24.99 -29.03
N GLU A 474 -30.46 23.96 -28.67
CA GLU A 474 -31.58 23.46 -29.47
C GLU A 474 -32.71 24.48 -29.69
N GLU A 475 -33.02 25.32 -28.70
CA GLU A 475 -33.99 26.41 -28.84
C GLU A 475 -33.46 27.52 -29.75
N SER A 476 -32.18 27.88 -29.62
CA SER A 476 -31.52 28.82 -30.53
C SER A 476 -31.45 28.27 -31.96
N VAL A 477 -31.25 26.95 -32.12
CA VAL A 477 -31.32 26.25 -33.42
C VAL A 477 -32.70 26.39 -34.04
N LYS A 478 -33.76 26.07 -33.28
CA LYS A 478 -35.15 26.18 -33.76
C LYS A 478 -35.47 27.63 -34.16
N SER A 479 -35.10 28.58 -33.31
CA SER A 479 -35.32 30.01 -33.53
C SER A 479 -34.61 30.49 -34.80
N PHE A 480 -33.34 30.14 -34.98
CA PHE A 480 -32.58 30.50 -36.18
C PHE A 480 -33.26 30.03 -37.47
N TRP A 481 -33.72 28.78 -37.54
CA TRP A 481 -34.35 28.24 -38.75
C TRP A 481 -35.70 28.91 -39.06
N ILE A 482 -36.48 29.27 -38.02
CA ILE A 482 -37.71 30.04 -38.18
C ILE A 482 -37.40 31.41 -38.78
N TYR A 483 -36.49 32.18 -38.17
CA TYR A 483 -36.12 33.52 -38.64
C TYR A 483 -35.47 33.49 -40.03
N TRP A 484 -34.63 32.49 -40.32
CA TRP A 484 -34.05 32.31 -41.64
C TRP A 484 -35.11 32.03 -42.71
N GLY A 485 -36.11 31.19 -42.39
CA GLY A 485 -37.24 30.91 -43.27
C GLY A 485 -38.11 32.15 -43.50
N VAL A 486 -38.43 32.89 -42.44
CA VAL A 486 -39.15 34.17 -42.55
C VAL A 486 -38.36 35.16 -43.41
N TYR A 487 -37.06 35.32 -43.17
CA TYR A 487 -36.18 36.20 -43.96
C TYR A 487 -36.19 35.83 -45.45
N ALA A 488 -36.09 34.53 -45.78
CA ALA A 488 -36.14 34.05 -47.15
C ALA A 488 -37.48 34.36 -47.83
N VAL A 489 -38.60 34.06 -47.17
CA VAL A 489 -39.95 34.34 -47.68
C VAL A 489 -40.17 35.84 -47.84
N SER A 490 -39.74 36.65 -46.87
CA SER A 490 -39.86 38.10 -46.93
C SER A 490 -39.11 38.70 -48.12
N ILE A 491 -37.88 38.25 -48.42
CA ILE A 491 -37.15 38.71 -49.61
C ILE A 491 -37.94 38.42 -50.89
N ILE A 492 -38.52 37.22 -51.00
CA ILE A 492 -39.31 36.81 -52.16
C ILE A 492 -40.56 37.70 -52.28
N VAL A 493 -41.32 37.87 -51.20
CA VAL A 493 -42.54 38.68 -51.18
C VAL A 493 -42.23 40.15 -51.51
N LEU A 494 -41.20 40.74 -50.91
CA LEU A 494 -40.79 42.12 -51.18
C LEU A 494 -40.35 42.31 -52.64
N SER A 495 -39.67 41.31 -53.22
CA SER A 495 -39.30 41.32 -54.63
C SER A 495 -40.53 41.26 -55.54
N PHE A 496 -41.51 40.41 -55.24
CA PHE A 496 -42.78 40.34 -55.98
C PHE A 496 -43.59 41.64 -55.87
N ILE A 497 -43.67 42.24 -54.68
CA ILE A 497 -44.32 43.54 -54.47
C ILE A 497 -43.63 44.61 -55.31
N GLY A 498 -42.30 44.65 -55.31
CA GLY A 498 -41.52 45.57 -56.16
C GLY A 498 -41.85 45.39 -57.65
N ILE A 499 -41.89 44.16 -58.15
CA ILE A 499 -42.25 43.84 -59.54
C ILE A 499 -43.70 44.24 -59.84
N TYR A 500 -44.63 43.97 -58.94
CA TYR A 500 -46.04 44.34 -59.10
C TYR A 500 -46.23 45.85 -59.20
N ILE A 501 -45.55 46.63 -58.33
CA ILE A 501 -45.55 48.09 -58.37
C ILE A 501 -44.95 48.58 -59.71
N LEU A 502 -43.90 47.93 -60.20
CA LEU A 502 -43.28 48.28 -61.48
C LEU A 502 -44.23 48.05 -62.67
N CYS A 503 -44.94 46.91 -62.70
CA CYS A 503 -45.88 46.56 -63.77
C CYS A 503 -47.16 47.40 -63.76
N ASN A 504 -47.65 47.80 -62.59
CA ASN A 504 -48.91 48.54 -62.44
C ASN A 504 -48.72 50.00 -62.06
N ILE A 505 -47.56 50.59 -62.35
CA ILE A 505 -47.18 51.91 -61.81
C ILE A 505 -48.23 53.00 -62.14
N ASP A 506 -48.87 52.92 -63.29
CA ASP A 506 -49.85 53.92 -63.74
C ASP A 506 -51.17 53.80 -62.97
N LYS A 507 -51.58 52.58 -62.59
CA LYS A 507 -52.77 52.32 -61.75
C LYS A 507 -52.51 52.67 -60.28
N VAL A 508 -51.31 52.35 -59.79
CA VAL A 508 -50.88 52.68 -58.42
C VAL A 508 -50.84 54.20 -58.23
N LYS A 509 -50.42 54.95 -59.26
CA LYS A 509 -50.45 56.42 -59.27
C LYS A 509 -51.85 57.02 -59.10
N GLU A 510 -52.84 56.37 -59.69
CA GLU A 510 -54.25 56.79 -59.59
C GLU A 510 -54.81 56.50 -58.20
N ALA A 511 -54.51 55.32 -57.64
CA ALA A 511 -54.93 54.90 -56.30
C ALA A 511 -54.29 55.71 -55.16
N ILE A 512 -53.02 56.10 -55.28
CA ILE A 512 -52.33 56.94 -54.27
C ILE A 512 -52.82 58.39 -54.31
N LYS A 513 -53.34 58.88 -55.45
CA LYS A 513 -53.93 60.23 -55.55
C LYS A 513 -55.32 60.35 -54.89
N THR A 514 -56.01 59.22 -54.73
CA THR A 514 -57.34 59.15 -54.10
C THR A 514 -57.29 58.89 -52.59
N LEU A 515 -56.11 58.56 -52.07
CA LEU A 515 -55.76 58.56 -50.64
C LEU A 515 -55.19 59.93 -50.27
#